data_AF-A0A841BGS1-F1
#
_entry.id   AF-A0A841BGS1-F1
#
_cell.length_a   1.000
_cell.length_b   1.000
_cell.length_c   1.000
_cell.angle_alpha   90.00
_cell.angle_beta   90.00
_cell.angle_gamma   90.00
#
_symmetry.space_group_name_H-M   'P 1'
#
loop_
_entity.id
_entity.type
_entity.pdbx_description
1 polymer ?
#
loop_
_entity_poly.entity_id
_entity_poly.type
_entity_poly.pdbx_seq_one_letter_code
_entity_poly.pdbx_strand_id
1 'polypeptide(L)'
;MHRFVEGSAAADAFHRGIYGLATPGQGIKVGFHGAGPEVDPDRRDLTPEPGRLAALREYARQWLPGVDADVVVPMSCTYTTTPDSNFVLDRRGPVIVATGFSGHGFKFVPATGRVLADLALDGTRPDRRFAFAR
;
A
#
# COMPACT_ATOMS: atom_id res chain seq x y z
N MET A 1 5.73 15.90 5.50
CA MET A 1 6.35 14.86 6.35
C MET A 1 5.58 14.79 7.65
N HIS A 2 4.64 13.86 7.78
CA HIS A 2 4.09 13.55 9.10
C HIS A 2 5.06 12.61 9.79
N ARG A 3 5.98 13.18 10.58
CA ARG A 3 6.79 12.43 11.54
C ARG A 3 5.89 12.15 12.73
N PHE A 4 5.54 10.89 12.94
CA PHE A 4 4.85 10.45 14.14
C PHE A 4 5.90 9.89 15.10
N VAL A 5 5.87 10.40 16.33
CA VAL A 5 6.81 10.12 17.43
C VAL A 5 6.48 8.75 18.01
N GLU A 6 7.50 7.92 18.26
CA GLU A 6 7.37 6.60 18.87
C GLU A 6 6.84 6.71 20.31
N GLY A 7 5.81 5.92 20.62
CA GLY A 7 5.22 5.83 21.94
C GLY A 7 4.55 4.47 22.13
N SER A 8 5.09 3.65 23.05
CA SER A 8 4.55 2.38 23.57
C SER A 8 3.90 1.43 22.54
N ALA A 9 4.50 0.25 22.35
CA ALA A 9 4.17 -0.73 21.31
C ALA A 9 2.68 -1.10 21.10
N ALA A 10 1.82 -1.00 22.13
CA ALA A 10 0.38 -1.27 22.00
C ALA A 10 -0.43 -0.06 21.50
N ALA A 11 -0.03 1.16 21.86
CA ALA A 11 -0.64 2.40 21.37
C ALA A 11 -0.16 2.72 19.94
N ASP A 12 1.12 2.48 19.66
CA ASP A 12 1.75 2.66 18.35
C ASP A 12 1.18 1.76 17.25
N ALA A 13 0.60 0.61 17.61
CA ALA A 13 0.11 -0.35 16.65
C ALA A 13 -1.02 0.22 15.76
N PHE A 14 -1.89 1.06 16.32
CA PHE A 14 -3.02 1.65 15.58
C PHE A 14 -2.69 2.97 14.88
N HIS A 15 -1.54 3.59 15.16
CA HIS A 15 -1.20 4.92 14.68
C HIS A 15 -0.93 5.01 13.17
N ARG A 16 -0.71 3.89 12.49
CA ARG A 16 -0.46 3.86 11.03
C ARG A 16 -1.70 3.67 10.16
N GLY A 17 -2.88 3.58 10.79
CA GLY A 17 -4.15 3.32 10.11
C GLY A 17 -4.28 1.85 9.68
N ILE A 18 -5.44 1.26 9.97
CA ILE A 18 -5.80 -0.09 9.54
C ILE A 18 -6.84 0.02 8.44
N TYR A 19 -6.68 -0.78 7.38
CA TYR A 19 -7.68 -0.93 6.34
C TYR A 19 -8.19 -2.38 6.32
N GLY A 20 -9.43 -2.55 5.86
CA GLY A 20 -10.05 -3.86 5.72
C GLY A 20 -10.81 -4.00 4.40
N LEU A 21 -10.98 -5.24 3.97
CA LEU A 21 -11.81 -5.60 2.81
C LEU A 21 -12.51 -6.93 3.10
N ALA A 22 -13.84 -6.93 3.05
CA ALA A 22 -14.60 -8.17 3.04
C ALA A 22 -14.42 -8.87 1.68
N THR A 23 -14.08 -10.16 1.74
CA THR A 23 -13.87 -11.01 0.57
C THR A 23 -14.85 -12.18 0.67
N PRO A 24 -16.01 -12.11 -0.01
CA PRO A 24 -17.04 -13.14 0.07
C PRO A 24 -16.47 -14.55 -0.17
N GLY A 25 -16.78 -15.49 0.72
CA GLY A 25 -16.26 -16.86 0.68
C GLY A 25 -14.83 -17.04 1.21
N GLN A 26 -14.11 -15.97 1.55
CA GLN A 26 -12.72 -16.02 2.05
C GLN A 26 -12.51 -15.29 3.39
N GLY A 27 -13.51 -14.55 3.87
CA GLY A 27 -13.46 -13.82 5.15
C GLY A 27 -13.15 -12.34 4.98
N ILE A 28 -12.47 -11.75 5.96
CA ILE A 28 -12.11 -10.33 5.96
C ILE A 28 -10.59 -10.19 5.96
N LYS A 29 -10.05 -9.47 4.97
CA LYS A 29 -8.65 -9.06 4.98
C LYS A 29 -8.51 -7.81 5.82
N VAL A 30 -7.54 -7.77 6.73
CA VAL A 30 -7.12 -6.55 7.45
C VAL A 30 -5.62 -6.35 7.30
N GLY A 31 -5.17 -5.10 7.32
CA GLY A 31 -3.75 -4.78 7.22
C GLY A 31 -3.43 -3.35 7.63
N PHE A 32 -2.18 -3.11 7.99
CA PHE A 32 -1.67 -1.78 8.29
C PHE A 32 -1.33 -1.02 6.99
N HIS A 33 -1.67 0.27 6.93
CA HIS A 33 -1.19 1.14 5.87
C HIS A 33 0.21 1.68 6.21
N GLY A 34 1.11 1.76 5.22
CA GLY A 34 2.42 2.39 5.40
C GLY A 34 3.28 1.81 6.54
N ALA A 35 3.14 0.51 6.78
CA ALA A 35 3.88 -0.23 7.80
C ALA A 35 4.83 -1.23 7.15
N GLY A 36 5.88 -1.62 7.87
CA GLY A 36 6.95 -2.44 7.34
C GLY A 36 8.29 -1.69 7.31
N PRO A 37 9.40 -2.43 7.36
CA PRO A 37 10.69 -1.87 7.02
C PRO A 37 10.78 -1.57 5.52
N GLU A 38 11.73 -0.72 5.15
CA GLU A 38 12.20 -0.67 3.77
C GLU A 38 12.92 -1.99 3.45
N VAL A 39 12.61 -2.57 2.29
CA VAL A 39 13.12 -3.89 1.90
C VAL A 39 13.55 -3.90 0.44
N ASP A 40 14.58 -4.71 0.15
CA ASP A 40 14.87 -5.17 -1.20
C ASP A 40 13.78 -6.19 -1.62
N PRO A 41 13.03 -5.94 -2.72
CA PRO A 41 11.96 -6.82 -3.14
C PRO A 41 12.43 -8.25 -3.48
N ASP A 42 13.68 -8.42 -3.91
CA ASP A 42 14.24 -9.73 -4.30
C ASP A 42 14.78 -10.52 -3.10
N ARG A 43 14.93 -9.86 -1.94
CA ARG A 43 15.54 -10.45 -0.74
C ARG A 43 14.69 -10.30 0.51
N ARG A 44 13.40 -10.01 0.35
CA ARG A 44 12.49 -9.75 1.48
C ARG A 44 12.11 -11.02 2.22
N ASP A 45 12.04 -10.92 3.55
CA ASP A 45 11.45 -11.93 4.41
C ASP A 45 9.92 -11.92 4.27
N LEU A 46 9.34 -13.10 4.06
CA LEU A 46 7.89 -13.29 3.96
C LEU A 46 7.28 -13.78 5.28
N THR A 47 8.13 -14.04 6.27
CA THR A 47 7.71 -14.46 7.61
C THR A 47 6.87 -13.34 8.24
N PRO A 48 5.67 -13.64 8.73
CA PRO A 48 4.84 -12.64 9.39
C PRO A 48 5.52 -12.14 10.66
N GLU A 49 5.65 -10.82 10.81
CA GLU A 49 6.19 -10.25 12.04
C GLU A 49 5.24 -10.52 13.23
N PRO A 50 5.68 -11.23 14.28
CA PRO A 50 4.80 -11.68 15.36
C PRO A 50 4.03 -10.54 16.04
N GLY A 51 4.70 -9.41 16.29
CA GLY A 51 4.08 -8.24 16.94
C GLY A 51 2.97 -7.60 16.10
N ARG A 52 3.17 -7.45 14.79
CA ARG A 52 2.15 -6.90 13.89
C ARG A 52 0.97 -7.86 13.70
N LEU A 53 1.24 -9.16 13.60
CA LEU A 53 0.17 -10.15 13.51
C LEU A 53 -0.69 -10.14 14.79
N ALA A 54 -0.07 -10.10 15.97
CA ALA A 54 -0.78 -9.99 17.24
C ALA A 54 -1.66 -8.73 17.29
N ALA A 55 -1.15 -7.59 16.84
CA ALA A 55 -1.91 -6.35 16.80
C ALA A 55 -3.12 -6.39 15.83
N LEU A 56 -2.99 -7.04 14.66
CA LEU A 56 -4.14 -7.23 13.75
C LEU A 56 -5.18 -8.20 14.31
N ARG A 57 -4.76 -9.22 15.07
CA ARG A 57 -5.70 -10.10 15.78
C ARG A 57 -6.47 -9.33 16.84
N GLU A 58 -5.78 -8.51 17.63
CA GLU A 58 -6.43 -7.66 18.64
C GLU A 58 -7.42 -6.69 17.99
N TYR A 59 -7.04 -6.05 16.89
CA TYR A 59 -7.95 -5.24 16.09
C TYR A 59 -9.22 -6.00 15.69
N ALA A 60 -9.06 -7.21 15.15
CA ALA A 60 -10.19 -8.02 14.70
C ALA A 60 -11.11 -8.41 15.86
N ARG A 61 -10.57 -8.81 17.02
CA ARG A 61 -11.37 -9.12 18.21
C ARG A 61 -12.19 -7.92 18.68
N GLN A 62 -11.58 -6.74 18.67
CA GLN A 62 -12.22 -5.53 19.17
C GLN A 62 -13.28 -4.99 18.20
N TRP A 63 -13.03 -5.04 16.88
CA TRP A 63 -13.80 -4.25 15.90
C TRP A 63 -14.57 -5.07 14.87
N LEU A 64 -14.33 -6.38 14.76
CA LEU A 64 -14.96 -7.25 13.76
C LEU A 64 -15.79 -8.35 14.43
N PRO A 65 -16.95 -8.02 15.02
CA PRO A 65 -17.81 -9.02 15.64
C PRO A 65 -18.21 -10.09 14.61
N GLY A 66 -18.11 -11.36 15.01
CA GLY A 66 -18.42 -12.51 14.16
C GLY A 66 -17.24 -13.05 13.33
N VAL A 67 -16.08 -12.38 13.36
CA VAL A 67 -14.83 -12.97 12.84
C VAL A 67 -14.13 -13.75 13.93
N ASP A 68 -13.68 -14.97 13.61
CA ASP A 68 -12.72 -15.69 14.44
C ASP A 68 -11.31 -15.12 14.19
N ALA A 69 -10.85 -14.27 15.11
CA ALA A 69 -9.53 -13.64 15.03
C ALA A 69 -8.36 -14.63 15.20
N ASP A 70 -8.62 -15.87 15.61
CA ASP A 70 -7.61 -16.90 15.72
C ASP A 70 -7.33 -17.63 14.40
N VAL A 71 -8.31 -17.66 13.49
CA VAL A 71 -8.19 -18.23 12.15
C VAL A 71 -7.64 -17.18 11.18
N VAL A 72 -6.34 -17.24 10.89
CA VAL A 72 -5.67 -16.25 10.03
C VAL A 72 -4.88 -16.90 8.90
N VAL A 73 -4.90 -16.25 7.75
CA VAL A 73 -3.97 -16.52 6.65
C VAL A 73 -3.06 -15.30 6.51
N PRO A 74 -1.79 -15.38 6.93
CA PRO A 74 -0.90 -14.23 6.84
C PRO A 74 -0.50 -13.96 5.39
N MET A 75 -0.41 -12.68 5.03
CA MET A 75 0.02 -12.24 3.71
C MET A 75 1.00 -11.07 3.85
N SER A 76 2.05 -11.09 3.02
CA SER A 76 3.06 -10.02 2.96
C SER A 76 3.05 -9.34 1.60
N CYS A 77 2.81 -8.02 1.58
CA CYS A 77 2.84 -7.19 0.39
C CYS A 77 3.88 -6.07 0.50
N THR A 78 4.26 -5.49 -0.62
CA THR A 78 5.17 -4.33 -0.68
C THR A 78 4.45 -3.11 -1.23
N TYR A 79 4.86 -1.93 -0.76
CA TYR A 79 4.57 -0.65 -1.39
C TYR A 79 5.85 -0.09 -2.01
N THR A 80 5.72 0.49 -3.21
CA THR A 80 6.73 1.38 -3.77
C THR A 80 6.25 2.81 -3.55
N THR A 81 6.91 3.54 -2.65
CA THR A 81 6.42 4.83 -2.13
C THR A 81 7.31 5.98 -2.60
N THR A 82 6.69 7.05 -3.06
CA THR A 82 7.36 8.32 -3.36
C THR A 82 7.32 9.25 -2.15
N PRO A 83 8.28 10.19 -2.00
CA PRO A 83 8.31 11.09 -0.85
C PRO A 83 7.04 11.93 -0.66
N ASP A 84 6.35 12.26 -1.76
CA ASP A 84 5.12 13.05 -1.78
C ASP A 84 3.84 12.18 -1.86
N SER A 85 4.00 10.85 -1.90
CA SER A 85 2.92 9.87 -2.08
C SER A 85 2.10 10.02 -3.38
N ASN A 86 2.57 10.83 -4.34
CA ASN A 86 1.99 10.90 -5.68
C ASN A 86 2.61 9.84 -6.60
N PHE A 87 1.87 9.46 -7.64
CA PHE A 87 2.36 8.50 -8.63
C PHE A 87 3.44 9.14 -9.50
N VAL A 88 4.22 8.30 -10.16
CA VAL A 88 5.05 8.70 -11.31
C VAL A 88 4.42 8.11 -12.55
N LEU A 89 3.90 8.97 -13.43
CA LEU A 89 3.27 8.62 -14.71
C LEU A 89 3.90 9.52 -15.79
N ASP A 90 5.01 9.09 -16.35
CA ASP A 90 5.84 9.91 -17.25
C ASP A 90 6.52 9.04 -18.32
N ARG A 91 7.16 9.65 -19.32
CA ARG A 91 7.84 9.04 -20.45
C ARG A 91 9.23 9.63 -20.67
N ARG A 92 10.16 8.78 -21.11
CA ARG A 92 11.49 9.17 -21.57
C ARG A 92 11.77 8.52 -22.92
N GLY A 93 11.75 9.30 -23.99
CA GLY A 93 11.86 8.76 -25.34
C GLY A 93 10.70 7.80 -25.62
N PRO A 94 10.91 6.56 -26.10
CA PRO A 94 9.82 5.61 -26.35
C PRO A 94 9.35 4.85 -25.08
N VAL A 95 9.96 5.08 -23.92
CA VAL A 95 9.66 4.33 -22.69
C VAL A 95 8.69 5.11 -21.81
N ILE A 96 7.64 4.44 -21.34
CA ILE A 96 6.66 4.97 -20.39
C ILE A 96 6.86 4.27 -19.05
N VAL A 97 6.80 5.03 -17.96
CA VAL A 97 6.98 4.56 -16.60
C VAL A 97 5.75 4.88 -15.77
N ALA A 98 5.24 3.86 -15.09
CA ALA A 98 4.16 3.96 -14.12
C ALA A 98 4.61 3.31 -12.80
N THR A 99 4.90 4.11 -11.78
CA THR A 99 5.44 3.60 -10.51
C THR A 99 5.11 4.52 -9.33
N GLY A 100 5.61 4.19 -8.15
CA GLY A 100 5.49 5.07 -6.98
C GLY A 100 4.07 5.15 -6.43
N PHE A 101 3.28 4.08 -6.60
CA PHE A 101 1.86 4.04 -6.25
C PHE A 101 1.56 4.17 -4.75
N SER A 102 2.59 4.20 -3.90
CA SER A 102 2.53 4.63 -2.50
C SER A 102 1.44 3.95 -1.67
N GLY A 103 1.17 2.68 -1.99
CA GLY A 103 0.20 1.86 -1.29
C GLY A 103 -1.26 2.16 -1.54
N HIS A 104 -1.56 2.98 -2.55
CA HIS A 104 -2.94 3.41 -2.78
C HIS A 104 -3.34 3.44 -4.27
N GLY A 105 -2.48 2.95 -5.16
CA GLY A 105 -2.69 2.95 -6.62
C GLY A 105 -3.78 2.03 -7.15
N PHE A 106 -4.11 0.93 -6.46
CA PHE A 106 -5.02 -0.09 -7.01
C PHE A 106 -6.40 0.47 -7.40
N LYS A 107 -6.95 1.39 -6.59
CA LYS A 107 -8.25 2.02 -6.86
C LYS A 107 -8.27 2.89 -8.13
N PHE A 108 -7.11 3.27 -8.64
CA PHE A 108 -6.95 4.15 -9.80
C PHE A 108 -6.57 3.40 -11.08
N VAL A 109 -6.39 2.07 -11.05
CA VAL A 109 -5.93 1.28 -12.20
C VAL A 109 -6.67 1.61 -13.51
N PRO A 110 -8.01 1.76 -13.55
CA PRO A 110 -8.69 2.13 -14.79
C PRO A 110 -8.31 3.52 -15.32
N ALA A 111 -8.15 4.52 -14.44
CA ALA A 111 -7.78 5.87 -14.83
C ALA A 111 -6.30 5.96 -15.22
N THR A 112 -5.42 5.30 -14.44
CA THR A 112 -3.99 5.18 -14.76
C THR A 112 -3.80 4.54 -16.13
N GLY A 113 -4.51 3.46 -16.44
CA GLY A 113 -4.43 2.79 -17.74
C GLY A 113 -4.76 3.72 -18.92
N ARG A 114 -5.76 4.60 -18.77
CA ARG A 114 -6.09 5.61 -19.79
C ARG A 114 -4.96 6.61 -19.98
N VAL A 115 -4.44 7.17 -18.89
CA VAL A 115 -3.29 8.11 -18.95
C VAL A 115 -2.09 7.46 -19.64
N LEU A 116 -1.77 6.20 -19.32
CA LEU A 116 -0.66 5.51 -19.96
C LEU A 116 -0.91 5.22 -21.45
N ALA A 117 -2.15 4.95 -21.84
CA ALA A 117 -2.52 4.78 -23.25
C ALA A 117 -2.36 6.09 -24.02
N ASP A 118 -2.84 7.22 -23.48
CA ASP A 118 -2.71 8.55 -24.10
C ASP A 118 -1.24 8.97 -24.23
N LEU A 119 -0.40 8.62 -23.25
CA LEU A 119 1.05 8.83 -23.31
C LEU A 119 1.71 7.99 -24.42
N ALA A 120 1.19 6.79 -24.68
CA ALA A 120 1.73 5.85 -25.66
C ALA A 120 1.31 6.15 -27.10
N LEU A 121 0.05 6.50 -27.30
CA LEU A 121 -0.54 6.68 -28.63
C LEU A 121 -0.34 8.10 -29.15
N ASP A 122 -0.61 9.10 -28.30
CA ASP A 122 -0.69 10.49 -28.74
C ASP A 122 0.55 11.30 -28.35
N GLY A 123 1.45 10.71 -27.56
CA GLY A 123 2.65 11.38 -27.04
C GLY A 123 2.31 12.62 -26.20
N THR A 124 1.13 12.62 -25.58
CA THR A 124 0.66 13.71 -24.72
C THR A 124 1.69 14.03 -23.65
N ARG A 125 1.74 15.30 -23.21
CA ARG A 125 2.60 15.66 -22.09
C ARG A 125 1.98 15.12 -20.80
N PRO A 126 2.77 14.49 -19.92
CA PRO A 126 2.29 14.03 -18.62
C PRO A 126 1.85 15.23 -17.77
N ASP A 127 0.89 15.00 -16.88
CA ASP A 127 0.53 15.99 -15.87
C ASP A 127 1.77 16.28 -15.00
N ARG A 128 2.08 17.56 -14.82
CA ARG A 128 3.25 18.01 -14.04
C ARG A 128 3.26 17.43 -12.63
N ARG A 129 2.09 17.16 -12.04
CA ARG A 129 1.97 16.54 -10.71
C ARG A 129 2.52 15.11 -10.66
N PHE A 130 2.55 14.39 -11.79
CA PHE A 130 3.00 13.00 -11.86
C PHE A 130 4.27 12.81 -12.70
N ALA A 131 4.87 13.90 -13.18
CA ALA A 131 6.11 13.88 -13.94
C ALA A 131 7.33 13.49 -13.08
N PHE A 132 8.43 13.11 -13.72
CA PHE A 132 9.70 12.75 -13.09
C PHE A 132 10.31 13.90 -12.29
N ALA A 133 10.28 15.12 -12.85
CA ALA A 133 10.92 16.32 -12.29
C ALA A 133 9.95 17.23 -11.53
N ARG A 134 9.01 16.62 -10.81
CA ARG A 134 7.96 17.33 -10.07
C ARG A 134 8.46 17.94 -8.76
#